data_AF-A0AAU3F2B2-F1
#
_entry.id   AF-A0AAU3F2B2-F1
#
_cell.length_a   1.000
_cell.length_b   1.000
_cell.length_c   1.000
_cell.angle_alpha   90.00
_cell.angle_beta   90.00
_cell.angle_gamma   90.00
#
_symmetry.space_group_name_H-M   'P 1'
#
loop_
_entity.id
_entity.type
_entity.pdbx_description
1 polymer ?
#
loop_
_entity_poly.entity_id
_entity_poly.type
_entity_poly.pdbx_seq_one_letter_code
_entity_poly.pdbx_strand_id
1 'polypeptide(L)'
;MAFKPGPWVMYASPEGVGCECCDPFTGADSRAFLEELCCGLSRSSARELRMVLKPLDERFLARTLNDPFASSRDPWWRRRLEAP
;
A
#
# COMPACT_ATOMS: atom_id res chain seq x y z
N MET A 1 -11.29 -15.48 7.61
CA MET A 1 -12.00 -14.82 6.50
C MET A 1 -11.09 -14.82 5.29
N ALA A 2 -11.42 -15.60 4.26
CA ALA A 2 -10.69 -15.56 2.99
C ALA A 2 -11.16 -14.34 2.20
N PHE A 3 -10.25 -13.43 1.85
CA PHE A 3 -10.56 -12.30 0.97
C PHE A 3 -10.85 -12.83 -0.42
N LYS A 4 -12.09 -12.69 -0.88
CA LYS A 4 -12.43 -12.90 -2.29
C LYS A 4 -12.01 -11.64 -3.06
N PRO A 5 -11.19 -11.74 -4.12
CA PRO A 5 -10.93 -10.59 -4.97
C PRO A 5 -12.27 -10.10 -5.55
N GLY A 6 -12.59 -8.82 -5.32
CA GLY A 6 -13.70 -8.19 -6.03
C GLY A 6 -13.40 -8.12 -7.53
N PRO A 7 -14.41 -7.96 -8.39
CA PRO A 7 -14.24 -8.04 -9.85
C PRO A 7 -13.41 -6.89 -10.45
N TRP A 8 -13.04 -5.89 -9.66
CA TRP A 8 -12.37 -4.67 -10.11
C TRP A 8 -10.94 -4.56 -9.59
N VAL A 9 -10.00 -4.34 -10.51
CA VAL A 9 -8.64 -3.89 -10.25
C VAL A 9 -8.69 -2.53 -9.56
N MET A 10 -7.90 -2.36 -8.50
CA MET A 10 -7.61 -1.07 -7.89
C MET A 10 -6.35 -0.50 -8.52
N TYR A 11 -6.50 0.62 -9.21
CA TYR A 11 -5.36 1.42 -9.64
C TYR A 11 -4.83 2.24 -8.46
N ALA A 12 -3.53 2.48 -8.43
CA ALA A 12 -3.00 3.53 -7.56
C ALA A 12 -3.50 4.87 -8.10
N SER A 13 -4.16 5.66 -7.26
CA SER A 13 -4.52 7.03 -7.63
C SER A 13 -3.38 7.95 -7.20
N PRO A 14 -2.72 8.67 -8.13
CA PRO A 14 -1.64 9.60 -7.77
C PRO A 14 -2.16 10.76 -6.90
N GLU A 15 -3.45 11.07 -7.03
CA GLU A 15 -4.10 12.13 -6.27
C GLU A 15 -4.57 11.67 -4.89
N GLY A 16 -4.43 10.37 -4.56
CA GLY A 16 -4.93 9.84 -3.29
C GLY A 16 -6.36 10.30 -3.05
N VAL A 17 -7.24 10.16 -4.06
CA VAL A 17 -8.62 10.70 -4.03
C VAL A 17 -9.49 9.91 -3.04
N GLY A 18 -9.12 9.92 -1.77
CA GLY A 18 -10.10 10.05 -0.73
C GLY A 18 -10.64 11.49 -0.79
N CYS A 19 -11.92 11.66 -0.48
CA CYS A 19 -12.40 12.97 -0.04
C CYS A 19 -11.39 13.58 0.95
N GLU A 20 -11.11 14.88 0.91
CA GLU A 20 -10.30 15.56 1.94
C GLU A 20 -10.83 15.29 3.37
N CYS A 21 -12.12 14.93 3.48
CA CYS A 21 -12.78 14.48 4.69
C CYS A 21 -12.45 13.04 5.14
N CYS A 22 -11.98 12.18 4.24
CA CYS A 22 -11.74 10.75 4.44
C CYS A 22 -10.26 10.37 4.40
N ASP A 23 -9.38 11.20 3.80
CA ASP A 23 -7.94 11.01 3.82
C ASP A 23 -7.24 12.33 4.21
N PRO A 24 -6.92 12.55 5.50
CA PRO A 24 -6.21 13.75 5.95
C PRO A 24 -4.75 13.80 5.46
N PHE A 25 -4.27 12.77 4.75
CA PHE A 25 -2.92 12.66 4.20
C PHE A 25 -2.95 12.59 2.67
N THR A 26 -3.86 13.32 2.02
CA THR A 26 -4.00 13.39 0.55
C THR A 26 -2.63 13.57 -0.13
N GLY A 27 -2.27 12.66 -1.03
CA GLY A 27 -0.99 12.66 -1.75
C GLY A 27 0.20 12.01 -1.02
N ALA A 28 0.05 11.56 0.22
CA ALA A 28 1.09 10.80 0.92
C ALA A 28 1.02 9.31 0.58
N ASP A 29 2.15 8.69 0.21
CA ASP A 29 2.27 7.23 0.12
C ASP A 29 2.22 6.63 1.54
N SER A 30 1.00 6.36 2.04
CA SER A 30 0.76 5.90 3.41
C SER A 30 1.56 4.63 3.72
N ARG A 31 1.81 3.77 2.71
CA ARG A 31 2.58 2.54 2.91
C ARG A 31 4.07 2.83 3.08
N ALA A 32 4.62 3.83 2.37
CA ALA A 32 5.99 4.27 2.58
C ALA A 32 6.19 4.83 3.99
N PHE A 33 5.26 5.67 4.47
CA PHE A 33 5.29 6.20 5.84
C PHE A 33 5.25 5.09 6.90
N LEU A 34 4.40 4.08 6.71
CA LEU A 34 4.34 2.91 7.61
C LEU A 34 5.62 2.07 7.58
N GLU A 35 6.34 2.02 6.45
CA GLU A 35 7.65 1.36 6.37
C GLU A 35 8.70 2.13 7.18
N GLU A 36 8.71 3.46 7.08
CA GLU A 36 9.60 4.32 7.85
C GLU A 36 9.37 4.15 9.36
N LEU A 37 8.10 4.12 9.80
CA LEU A 37 7.76 3.82 11.20
C LEU A 37 8.27 2.44 11.62
N CYS A 38 8.12 1.41 10.78
CA CYS A 38 8.66 0.08 11.08
C CYS A 38 10.19 0.07 11.24
N CYS A 39 10.91 0.98 10.58
CA CYS A 39 12.37 1.12 10.70
C CYS A 39 12.79 1.90 11.95
N GLY A 40 11.97 2.86 12.40
CA GLY A 40 12.26 3.67 13.59
C GLY A 40 11.81 3.05 14.92
N LEU A 41 10.87 2.11 14.90
CA LEU A 41 10.32 1.47 16.09
C LEU A 41 11.25 0.40 16.70
N SER A 42 11.00 0.09 17.98
CA SER A 42 11.62 -1.08 18.63
C SER A 42 11.29 -2.38 17.86
N ARG A 43 12.16 -3.39 17.95
CA ARG A 43 11.96 -4.68 17.25
C ARG A 43 10.60 -5.32 17.53
N SER A 44 10.11 -5.23 18.78
CA SER A 44 8.84 -5.81 19.19
C SER A 44 7.66 -5.05 18.58
N SER A 45 7.65 -3.72 18.69
CA SER A 45 6.60 -2.87 18.11
C SER A 45 6.57 -2.96 16.59
N ALA A 46 7.74 -2.97 15.94
CA ALA A 46 7.84 -3.14 14.50
C ALA A 46 7.34 -4.52 14.04
N ARG A 47 7.52 -5.57 14.85
CA ARG A 47 6.94 -6.89 14.57
C ARG A 47 5.42 -6.86 14.62
N GLU A 48 4.85 -6.26 15.66
CA GLU A 48 3.39 -6.12 15.81
C GLU A 48 2.78 -5.33 14.65
N LEU A 49 3.39 -4.20 14.30
CA LEU A 49 2.94 -3.40 13.17
C LEU A 49 2.99 -4.21 11.88
N ARG A 50 4.10 -4.91 11.59
CA ARG A 50 4.19 -5.78 10.41
C ARG A 50 3.14 -6.90 10.39
N MET A 51 2.75 -7.45 11.55
CA MET A 51 1.68 -8.45 11.61
C MET A 51 0.33 -7.87 11.18
N VAL A 52 0.04 -6.61 11.52
CA VAL A 52 -1.18 -5.92 11.11
C VAL A 52 -1.12 -5.52 9.62
N LEU A 53 0.04 -5.07 9.15
CA LEU A 53 0.22 -4.65 7.74
C LEU A 53 0.15 -5.82 6.76
N LYS A 54 0.69 -6.99 7.10
CA LYS A 54 0.75 -8.15 6.20
C LYS A 54 -0.57 -8.50 5.51
N PRO A 55 -1.70 -8.70 6.21
CA PRO A 55 -2.98 -9.00 5.56
C PRO A 55 -3.55 -7.84 4.74
N LEU A 56 -3.08 -6.60 4.94
CA LEU A 56 -3.44 -5.46 4.08
C LEU A 56 -2.59 -5.45 2.81
N ASP A 57 -1.27 -5.63 2.95
CA ASP A 57 -0.33 -5.77 1.83
C ASP A 57 -0.80 -6.87 0.87
N GLU A 58 -1.21 -8.04 1.40
CA GLU A 58 -1.77 -9.15 0.60
C GLU A 58 -3.03 -8.75 -0.19
N ARG A 59 -3.92 -7.95 0.39
CA ARG A 59 -5.14 -7.49 -0.30
C ARG A 59 -4.84 -6.52 -1.42
N PHE A 60 -3.89 -5.61 -1.19
CA PHE A 60 -3.48 -4.67 -2.23
C PHE A 60 -2.79 -5.41 -3.37
N LEU A 61 -1.83 -6.29 -3.07
CA LEU A 61 -1.16 -7.13 -4.06
C LEU A 61 -2.14 -7.96 -4.90
N ALA A 62 -3.20 -8.50 -4.29
CA ALA A 62 -4.21 -9.27 -5.00
C ALA A 62 -5.13 -8.43 -5.92
N ARG A 63 -5.10 -7.10 -5.81
CA ARG A 63 -6.06 -6.20 -6.48
C ARG A 63 -5.40 -5.09 -7.29
N THR A 64 -4.09 -4.91 -7.21
CA THR A 64 -3.36 -3.88 -7.97
C THR A 64 -2.52 -4.54 -9.05
N LEU A 65 -2.44 -3.93 -10.23
CA LEU A 65 -1.52 -4.38 -11.28
C LEU A 65 -0.11 -3.85 -11.02
N ASN A 66 0.90 -4.60 -11.42
CA ASN A 66 2.29 -4.12 -11.40
C ASN A 66 2.54 -3.21 -12.60
N ASP A 67 3.23 -2.10 -12.38
CA ASP A 67 3.77 -1.24 -13.43
C ASP A 67 4.96 -1.96 -14.11
N PRO A 68 4.89 -2.25 -15.43
CA PRO A 68 5.98 -2.91 -16.15
C PRO A 68 7.25 -2.05 -16.29
N PHE A 69 7.15 -0.74 -16.10
CA PHE A 69 8.28 0.19 -16.19
C PHE A 69 8.94 0.47 -14.85
N ALA A 70 8.33 0.04 -13.74
CA ALA A 70 8.89 0.22 -12.41
C ALA A 70 10.11 -0.68 -12.17
N SER A 71 11.08 -0.19 -11.40
CA SER A 71 12.29 -0.94 -11.06
C SER A 71 11.97 -2.16 -10.21
N SER A 72 12.59 -3.31 -10.51
CA SER A 72 12.44 -4.52 -9.70
C SER A 72 13.01 -4.40 -8.28
N ARG A 73 13.84 -3.37 -8.03
CA ARG A 73 14.41 -3.06 -6.71
C ARG A 73 13.46 -2.27 -5.82
N ASP A 74 12.41 -1.68 -6.39
CA ASP A 74 11.46 -0.89 -5.62
C ASP A 74 10.54 -1.79 -4.79
N PRO A 75 10.09 -1.31 -3.62
CA PRO A 75 9.10 -2.02 -2.84
C PRO A 75 7.78 -2.12 -3.63
N TRP A 76 7.00 -3.17 -3.35
CA TRP A 76 5.82 -3.50 -4.16
C TRP A 76 4.80 -2.35 -4.28
N TRP A 77 4.62 -1.52 -3.24
CA TRP A 77 3.66 -0.43 -3.25
C TRP A 77 4.01 0.71 -4.21
N ARG A 78 5.30 0.86 -4.57
CA ARG A 78 5.81 1.79 -5.59
C ARG A 78 5.83 1.22 -7.00
N ARG A 79 5.62 -0.09 -7.14
CA ARG A 79 5.58 -0.78 -8.43
C ARG A 79 4.15 -1.00 -8.92
N ARG A 80 3.18 -0.24 -8.40
CA ARG A 80 1.77 -0.37 -8.78
C ARG A 80 1.49 0.51 -9.98
N LEU A 81 0.69 -0.01 -10.90
CA LEU A 81 0.19 0.75 -12.03
C LEU A 81 -0.77 1.83 -11.55
N GLU A 82 -0.45 3.07 -11.89
CA GLU A 82 -1.31 4.23 -11.62
C GLU A 82 -2.49 4.26 -12.61
N ALA A 83 -3.57 4.92 -12.23
CA ALA A 83 -4.67 5.18 -13.14
C ALA A 83 -4.18 6.06 -14.32
N PRO A 84 -4.64 5.79 -15.56
CA PRO A 84 -4.28 6.58 -16.73
C PRO A 84 -4.78 8.03 -16.66
#